data_AF-A0A6A4N4W8-F1
#
_entry.id   AF-A0A6A4N4W8-F1
#
_cell.length_a   1.000
_cell.length_b   1.000
_cell.length_c   1.000
_cell.angle_alpha   90.00
_cell.angle_beta   90.00
_cell.angle_gamma   90.00
#
_symmetry.space_group_name_H-M   'P 1'
#
loop_
_entity.id
_entity.type
_entity.pdbx_description
1 polymer ?
#
loop_
_entity_poly.entity_id
_entity_poly.type
_entity_poly.pdbx_seq_one_letter_code
_entity_poly.pdbx_strand_id
1 'polypeptide(L)' 'MMKILKMNSAEKKIGAGRIVAVAIENNKTSQYAAKWAVENLLPKDQSLFLIHVRTKPPDSKSCN' A
#
# COMPACT_ATOMS: atom_id res chain seq x y z
N MET A 1 41.51 3.23 -18.69
CA MET A 1 40.72 2.05 -18.27
C MET A 1 39.42 2.54 -17.65
N MET A 2 38.29 2.41 -18.37
CA MET A 2 36.99 2.86 -17.88
C MET A 2 36.45 1.85 -16.86
N LYS A 3 36.30 2.28 -15.59
CA LYS A 3 35.52 1.53 -14.60
C LYS A 3 34.04 1.78 -14.89
N ILE A 4 33.35 0.75 -15.35
CA ILE A 4 31.89 0.72 -15.36
C ILE A 4 31.45 0.71 -13.90
N LEU A 5 30.92 1.83 -13.42
CA LEU A 5 30.25 1.87 -12.13
C LEU A 5 28.94 1.09 -12.27
N LYS A 6 28.97 -0.17 -11.81
CA LYS A 6 27.77 -0.98 -11.62
C LYS A 6 26.88 -0.24 -10.63
N MET A 7 25.86 0.43 -11.15
CA MET A 7 24.78 0.97 -10.31
C MET A 7 24.16 -0.24 -9.62
N ASN A 8 24.36 -0.33 -8.31
CA ASN A 8 23.68 -1.33 -7.51
C ASN A 8 22.18 -1.12 -7.75
N SER A 9 21.54 -2.14 -8.32
CA SER A 9 20.08 -2.23 -8.39
C SER A 9 19.55 -1.74 -7.06
N ALA A 10 18.56 -0.86 -7.12
CA ALA A 10 17.97 -0.19 -5.98
C ALA A 10 17.45 -1.21 -4.95
N GLU A 11 18.34 -1.76 -4.14
CA GLU A 11 18.08 -2.12 -2.76
C GLU A 11 17.83 -0.77 -2.07
N LYS A 12 16.70 -0.13 -2.41
CA LYS A 12 16.09 0.88 -1.55
C LYS A 12 15.83 0.13 -0.27
N LYS A 13 16.81 0.16 0.64
CA LYS A 13 16.63 -0.16 2.05
C LYS A 13 15.29 0.47 2.39
N ILE A 14 14.31 -0.37 2.68
CA ILE A 14 12.98 0.07 3.10
C ILE A 14 13.25 0.84 4.38
N GLY A 15 13.42 2.16 4.22
CA GLY A 15 14.01 3.02 5.23
C GLY A 15 13.06 3.16 6.39
N ALA A 16 13.62 3.34 7.59
CA ALA A 16 12.88 3.81 8.74
C ALA A 16 12.08 5.06 8.31
N GLY A 17 10.74 4.96 8.34
CA GLY A 17 9.83 5.99 7.83
C GLY A 17 8.92 5.56 6.66
N ARG A 18 8.94 4.30 6.23
CA ARG A 18 7.96 3.81 5.23
C ARG A 18 6.57 3.69 5.84
N ILE A 19 5.63 4.48 5.31
CA ILE A 19 4.19 4.33 5.58
C ILE A 19 3.62 3.31 4.59
N VAL A 20 2.89 2.31 5.11
CA VAL A 20 2.17 1.33 4.30
C VAL A 20 0.67 1.55 4.50
N ALA A 21 -0.05 1.81 3.41
CA ALA A 21 -1.50 1.92 3.39
C ALA A 21 -2.11 0.87 2.45
N VAL A 22 -3.16 0.20 2.88
CA VAL A 22 -3.89 -0.81 2.12
C VAL A 22 -5.35 -0.41 2.06
N ALA A 23 -5.87 -0.25 0.83
CA ALA A 23 -7.30 -0.07 0.62
C ALA A 23 -8.03 -1.37 0.93
N ILE A 24 -9.14 -1.27 1.67
CA ILE A 24 -9.95 -2.42 2.09
C ILE A 24 -11.41 -2.23 1.71
N GLU A 25 -12.06 -3.32 1.35
CA GLU A 25 -13.50 -3.45 1.14
C GLU A 25 -14.02 -4.73 1.80
N ASN A 26 -15.34 -4.93 1.78
CA ASN A 26 -15.98 -6.15 2.27
C ASN A 26 -15.84 -7.32 1.28
N ASN A 27 -14.61 -7.71 0.97
CA ASN A 27 -14.32 -8.85 0.10
C ASN A 27 -13.09 -9.63 0.59
N LYS A 28 -13.00 -10.91 0.18
CA LYS A 28 -11.89 -11.79 0.58
C LYS A 28 -10.55 -11.32 0.05
N THR A 29 -10.52 -10.74 -1.15
CA THR A 29 -9.31 -10.23 -1.80
C THR A 29 -8.64 -9.13 -0.95
N SER A 30 -9.42 -8.22 -0.37
CA SER A 30 -8.94 -7.16 0.53
C SER A 30 -8.30 -7.73 1.79
N GLN A 31 -8.86 -8.81 2.34
CA GLN A 31 -8.30 -9.50 3.52
C GLN A 31 -6.95 -10.14 3.19
N TYR A 32 -6.85 -10.81 2.03
CA TYR A 32 -5.57 -11.38 1.58
C TYR A 32 -4.51 -10.30 1.32
N ALA A 33 -4.89 -9.16 0.74
CA ALA A 33 -3.99 -8.03 0.50
C ALA A 33 -3.43 -7.46 1.81
N ALA A 34 -4.27 -7.27 2.83
CA ALA A 34 -3.84 -6.79 4.14
C ALA A 34 -2.88 -7.79 4.82
N LYS A 35 -3.21 -9.09 4.81
CA LYS A 35 -2.33 -10.14 5.33
C LYS A 35 -0.97 -10.13 4.64
N TRP A 36 -0.97 -10.09 3.30
CA TRP A 36 0.25 -10.07 2.52
C TRP A 36 1.10 -8.83 2.83
N ALA A 37 0.48 -7.66 3.02
CA ALA A 37 1.19 -6.44 3.37
C ALA A 37 1.88 -6.52 4.74
N VAL A 38 1.23 -7.13 5.75
CA VAL A 38 1.85 -7.39 7.06
C VAL A 38 3.05 -8.31 6.93
N GLU A 39 2.92 -9.38 6.15
CA GLU A 39 3.97 -10.41 6.03
C GLU A 39 5.19 -9.95 5.21
N ASN A 40 4.99 -9.02 4.25
CA ASN A 40 6.01 -8.71 3.25
C ASN A 40 6.49 -7.25 3.28
N LEU A 41 5.66 -6.31 3.74
CA LEU A 41 5.95 -4.88 3.62
C LEU A 41 6.26 -4.19 4.94
N LEU A 42 5.79 -4.73 6.07
CA LEU A 42 5.90 -4.12 7.39
C LEU A 42 7.09 -4.68 8.18
N PRO A 43 8.07 -3.82 8.50
CA PRO A 43 9.07 -4.13 9.51
C PRO A 43 8.40 -4.35 10.88
N LYS A 44 9.12 -5.03 11.78
CA LYS A 44 8.71 -5.14 13.18
C LYS A 44 8.48 -3.74 13.76
N ASP A 45 7.43 -3.61 14.57
CA ASP A 45 7.08 -2.38 15.29
C ASP A 45 6.70 -1.19 14.37
N GLN A 46 6.08 -1.46 13.22
CA GLN A 46 5.47 -0.46 12.34
C GLN A 46 3.95 -0.69 12.20
N SER A 47 3.21 0.37 11.88
CA SER A 47 1.76 0.33 11.74
C SER A 47 1.33 0.22 10.28
N LEU A 48 0.30 -0.60 10.03
CA LEU A 48 -0.42 -0.66 8.76
C LEU A 48 -1.61 0.31 8.78
N PHE A 49 -1.75 1.16 7.77
CA PHE A 49 -2.95 1.97 7.59
C PHE A 49 -3.96 1.23 6.71
N LEU A 50 -5.15 0.95 7.24
CA LEU A 50 -6.25 0.37 6.47
C LEU A 50 -7.23 1.48 6.09
N ILE A 51 -7.49 1.62 4.79
CA ILE A 51 -8.34 2.69 4.26
C ILE A 51 -9.57 2.07 3.61
N HIS A 52 -10.75 2.34 4.18
CA HIS A 52 -12.02 2.00 3.54
C HIS A 52 -12.63 3.24 2.91
N VAL A 53 -12.85 3.23 1.58
CA VAL A 53 -13.51 4.33 0.87
C VAL A 53 -15.00 4.10 0.87
N ARG A 54 -15.76 4.98 1.53
CA ARG A 54 -17.23 4.95 1.48
C ARG A 54 -17.71 5.82 0.33
N THR A 55 -18.17 5.21 -0.75
CA THR A 55 -18.82 5.93 -1.84
C THR A 55 -20.22 6.34 -1.40
N LYS A 56 -20.55 7.63 -1.55
CA LYS A 56 -21.95 8.06 -1.47
C LYS A 56 -22.66 7.46 -2.69
N PRO A 57 -23.83 6.83 -2.54
CA PRO A 57 -24.61 6.40 -3.69
C PRO A 57 -24.81 7.61 -4.62
N PRO A 58 -24.77 7.45 -5.96
CA PRO A 58 -25.12 8.55 -6.85
C PRO A 58 -26.49 9.07 -6.43
N ASP A 59 -26.59 10.37 -6.11
CA ASP A 59 -27.85 10.99 -5.72
C ASP A 59 -28.83 10.84 -6.90
N SER A 60 -29.69 9.83 -6.84
CA SER A 60 -30.92 9.83 -7.61
C SER A 60 -31.68 11.09 -7.19
N LYS A 61 -32.00 11.97 -8.14
CA LYS A 61 -32.62 13.30 -8.02
C LYS A 61 -31.65 14.50 -8.05
N SER A 62 -31.04 14.74 -9.21
CA SER A 62 -30.95 16.10 -9.74
C SER A 62 -31.85 16.16 -10.97
N CYS A 63 -33.10 16.58 -10.77
CA CYS A 63 -33.97 17.02 -11.85
C CYS A 63 -33.94 18.56 -11.84
N ASN A 64 -33.50 19.12 -12.97
CA ASN A 64 -33.58 20.54 -13.28
C ASN A 64 -35.04 21.02 -13.32
#